data_AF-A0AAQ0RCA4-F1
#
_entry.id   AF-A0AAQ0RCA4-F1
#
_cell.length_a   1.000
_cell.length_b   1.000
_cell.length_c   1.000
_cell.angle_alpha   90.00
_cell.angle_beta   90.00
_cell.angle_gamma   90.00
#
_symmetry.space_group_name_H-M   'P 1'
#
loop_
_entity.id
_entity.type
_entity.pdbx_description
1 polymer ?
#
loop_
_entity_poly.entity_id
_entity_poly.type
_entity_poly.pdbx_seq_one_letter_code
_entity_poly.pdbx_strand_id
1 'polypeptide(L)'
;MAARTLTSIGTSVLVSAAVLSAVVGCSSDDGSVDQPGDGAGSQALAPTDPGPMFAECGSVTDEEVVSAFNLGAFATTTRNGVGCQWEVAGSNGPSVSFSWYRGSPIGRERAGSDLLGRPADDITIGGHQGFIASTAGSLCELGIAFGGDFVHWSITYGLLPPTADPCTVARDLMEKTVSRAQ
;
A
#
# COMPACT_ATOMS: atom_id res chain seq x y z
N MET A 1 65.26 -12.79 -26.55
CA MET A 1 63.93 -13.39 -26.82
C MET A 1 63.00 -12.25 -27.22
N ALA A 2 62.95 -11.93 -28.52
CA ALA A 2 62.05 -12.50 -29.52
C ALA A 2 60.66 -11.83 -29.48
N ALA A 3 60.42 -11.02 -30.51
CA ALA A 3 59.23 -10.24 -30.81
C ALA A 3 58.05 -11.10 -31.28
N ARG A 4 56.82 -10.53 -31.22
CA ARG A 4 55.81 -10.63 -32.29
C ARG A 4 54.63 -9.65 -32.08
N THR A 5 54.62 -8.65 -32.96
CA THR A 5 53.51 -7.97 -33.66
C THR A 5 52.39 -8.94 -34.14
N LEU A 6 51.16 -8.62 -34.58
CA LEU A 6 50.41 -7.42 -35.02
C LEU A 6 48.91 -7.82 -35.28
N THR A 7 47.96 -6.87 -35.16
CA THR A 7 46.65 -6.68 -35.89
C THR A 7 45.53 -7.75 -35.98
N SER A 8 44.29 -7.31 -35.71
CA SER A 8 43.18 -7.12 -36.71
C SER A 8 41.91 -6.62 -35.97
N ILE A 9 41.47 -5.37 -36.14
CA ILE A 9 40.36 -4.88 -37.02
C ILE A 9 39.09 -5.73 -36.96
N GLY A 10 38.00 -5.11 -36.52
CA GLY A 10 36.62 -5.60 -36.61
C GLY A 10 35.61 -4.54 -36.18
N THR A 11 35.50 -3.46 -36.95
CA THR A 11 34.40 -2.48 -36.86
C THR A 11 33.09 -3.19 -37.17
N SER A 12 32.15 -3.23 -36.21
CA SER A 12 30.76 -3.61 -36.47
C SER A 12 29.86 -2.44 -36.12
N VAL A 13 29.52 -1.68 -37.16
CA VAL A 13 28.45 -0.67 -37.13
C VAL A 13 27.13 -1.45 -37.13
N LEU A 14 26.39 -1.40 -36.02
CA LEU A 14 25.00 -1.85 -35.97
C LEU A 14 24.12 -0.61 -36.12
N VAL A 15 23.64 -0.38 -37.35
CA VAL A 15 22.50 0.49 -37.64
C VAL A 15 21.25 -0.31 -37.30
N SER A 16 20.52 0.10 -36.27
CA SER A 16 19.17 -0.43 -36.00
C SER A 16 18.17 0.71 -36.04
N ALA A 17 17.29 0.63 -37.03
CA ALA A 17 16.32 1.63 -37.42
C ALA A 17 15.31 1.96 -36.32
N ALA A 18 15.03 3.25 -36.16
CA ALA A 18 13.92 3.75 -35.36
C ALA A 18 12.59 3.40 -36.07
N VAL A 19 11.79 2.54 -35.43
CA VAL A 19 10.43 2.24 -35.88
C VAL A 19 9.49 3.24 -35.19
N LEU A 20 9.06 4.26 -35.94
CA LEU A 20 8.01 5.19 -35.53
C LEU A 20 6.65 4.51 -35.76
N SER A 21 6.04 4.00 -34.69
CA SER A 21 4.65 3.53 -34.72
C SER A 21 3.72 4.73 -34.60
N ALA A 22 3.16 5.18 -35.73
CA ALA A 22 2.01 6.07 -35.74
C ALA A 22 0.76 5.27 -35.36
N VAL A 23 0.23 5.48 -34.15
CA VAL A 23 -1.10 5.00 -33.78
C VAL A 23 -2.14 5.95 -34.38
N VAL A 24 -2.77 5.50 -35.46
CA VAL A 24 -3.97 6.12 -36.03
C VAL A 24 -5.17 5.60 -35.22
N GLY A 25 -5.75 6.43 -34.37
CA GLY A 25 -7.01 6.15 -33.70
C GLY A 25 -8.16 6.25 -34.71
N CYS A 26 -8.71 5.11 -35.12
CA CYS A 26 -9.89 5.06 -35.96
C CYS A 26 -11.13 5.19 -35.06
N SER A 27 -11.77 6.36 -35.11
CA SER A 27 -13.15 6.53 -34.65
C SER A 27 -14.07 5.91 -35.69
N SER A 28 -14.96 5.01 -35.28
CA SER A 28 -16.16 4.65 -36.03
C SER A 28 -17.21 4.16 -35.05
N ASP A 29 -18.27 4.95 -34.94
CA ASP A 29 -19.51 4.66 -34.26
C ASP A 29 -20.44 3.82 -35.17
N ASP A 30 -21.36 3.13 -34.53
CA ASP A 30 -22.55 2.42 -35.05
C ASP A 30 -22.39 0.98 -35.60
N GLY A 31 -23.00 0.04 -34.89
CA GLY A 31 -23.05 -1.38 -35.24
C GLY A 31 -23.49 -2.26 -34.07
N SER A 32 -24.79 -2.29 -33.80
CA SER A 32 -25.45 -3.13 -32.80
C SER A 32 -25.18 -4.63 -33.01
N VAL A 33 -24.61 -5.27 -32.00
CA VAL A 33 -24.65 -6.72 -31.79
C VAL A 33 -24.90 -6.99 -30.31
N ASP A 34 -26.12 -7.43 -30.01
CA ASP A 34 -26.49 -8.00 -28.71
C ASP A 34 -25.60 -9.22 -28.43
N GLN A 35 -24.67 -9.07 -27.48
CA GLN A 35 -23.92 -10.18 -26.92
C GLN A 35 -24.31 -10.35 -25.44
N PRO A 36 -24.79 -11.53 -24.99
CA PRO A 36 -25.13 -11.75 -23.60
C PRO A 36 -23.87 -11.74 -22.74
N GLY A 37 -23.90 -10.86 -21.74
CA GLY A 37 -23.10 -10.74 -20.53
C GLY A 37 -21.90 -11.68 -20.33
N ASP A 38 -20.72 -11.07 -20.33
CA ASP A 38 -19.71 -11.24 -19.27
C ASP A 38 -18.91 -9.93 -19.17
N GLY A 39 -19.64 -8.87 -18.84
CA GLY A 39 -19.07 -7.57 -18.52
C GLY A 39 -18.56 -7.56 -17.08
N ALA A 40 -17.40 -8.18 -16.82
CA ALA A 40 -16.52 -7.66 -15.79
C ALA A 40 -15.87 -6.36 -16.32
N GLY A 41 -16.71 -5.41 -16.71
CA GLY A 41 -16.27 -4.05 -16.92
C GLY A 41 -15.80 -3.55 -15.58
N SER A 42 -14.51 -3.21 -15.49
CA SER A 42 -14.01 -2.38 -14.40
C SER A 42 -14.85 -1.11 -14.44
N GLN A 43 -15.92 -1.05 -13.64
CA GLN A 43 -16.69 0.17 -13.50
C GLN A 43 -15.69 1.18 -12.97
N ALA A 44 -15.40 2.20 -13.78
CA ALA A 44 -14.61 3.32 -13.31
C ALA A 44 -15.30 3.82 -12.04
N LEU A 45 -14.57 3.78 -10.92
CA LEU A 45 -15.08 4.27 -9.65
C LEU A 45 -15.52 5.71 -9.88
N ALA A 46 -16.80 5.98 -9.64
CA ALA A 46 -17.31 7.34 -9.70
C ALA A 46 -16.46 8.20 -8.74
N PRO A 47 -16.13 9.45 -9.10
CA PRO A 47 -15.43 10.34 -8.20
C PRO A 47 -16.16 10.41 -6.86
N THR A 48 -15.48 9.97 -5.82
CA THR A 48 -15.95 10.03 -4.43
C THR A 48 -15.47 11.34 -3.81
N ASP A 49 -16.25 11.90 -2.88
CA ASP A 49 -15.81 13.04 -2.10
C ASP A 49 -14.50 12.72 -1.37
N PRO A 50 -13.49 13.61 -1.43
CA PRO A 50 -12.23 13.41 -0.73
C PRO A 50 -12.44 13.25 0.79
N GLY A 51 -11.62 12.42 1.41
CA GLY A 51 -11.57 12.30 2.86
C GLY A 51 -10.93 13.52 3.53
N PRO A 52 -10.87 13.54 4.88
CA PRO A 52 -10.20 14.58 5.64
C PRO A 52 -8.69 14.57 5.34
N MET A 53 -8.03 15.64 5.74
CA MET A 53 -6.57 15.71 5.69
C MET A 53 -5.99 15.13 6.98
N PHE A 54 -4.85 14.46 6.84
CA PHE A 54 -4.04 14.00 7.96
C PHE A 54 -2.71 14.76 7.93
N ALA A 55 -2.18 15.10 9.11
CA ALA A 55 -0.79 15.51 9.19
C ALA A 55 0.11 14.31 8.88
N GLU A 56 1.42 14.56 8.80
CA GLU A 56 2.42 13.52 8.58
C GLU A 56 2.15 12.29 9.49
N CYS A 57 2.26 11.09 8.92
CA CYS A 57 2.04 9.82 9.61
C CYS A 57 0.68 9.66 10.29
N GLY A 58 -0.39 10.27 9.75
CA GLY A 58 -1.71 10.15 10.35
C GLY A 58 -1.84 10.95 11.65
N SER A 59 -1.05 12.02 11.80
CA SER A 59 -0.99 12.85 13.01
C SER A 59 -0.53 12.08 14.27
N VAL A 60 0.29 11.04 14.12
CA VAL A 60 0.84 10.23 15.22
C VAL A 60 2.36 10.46 15.34
N THR A 61 2.86 10.59 16.57
CA THR A 61 4.30 10.81 16.83
C THR A 61 5.08 9.51 16.96
N ASP A 62 6.40 9.57 16.79
CA ASP A 62 7.26 8.40 16.96
C ASP A 62 7.19 7.83 18.38
N GLU A 63 7.08 8.68 19.39
CA GLU A 63 6.96 8.26 20.78
C GLU A 63 5.66 7.48 21.02
N GLU A 64 4.56 7.89 20.39
CA GLU A 64 3.29 7.17 20.44
C GLU A 64 3.40 5.80 19.77
N VAL A 65 4.07 5.72 18.61
CA VAL A 65 4.30 4.43 17.93
C VAL A 65 5.21 3.53 18.75
N VAL A 66 6.33 4.03 19.27
CA VAL A 66 7.25 3.28 20.14
C VAL A 66 6.53 2.77 21.38
N SER A 67 5.73 3.64 22.02
CA SER A 67 4.99 3.27 23.22
C SER A 67 3.93 2.21 22.95
N ALA A 68 3.21 2.29 21.82
CA ALA A 68 2.20 1.30 21.47
C ALA A 68 2.84 -0.04 21.06
N PHE A 69 3.89 0.00 20.25
CA PHE A 69 4.53 -1.20 19.71
C PHE A 69 5.38 -1.97 20.74
N ASN A 70 5.92 -1.26 21.74
CA ASN A 70 6.58 -1.84 22.91
C ASN A 70 7.72 -2.82 22.58
N LEU A 71 8.55 -2.51 21.57
CA LEU A 71 9.78 -3.25 21.23
C LEU A 71 11.06 -2.40 21.38
N GLY A 72 10.92 -1.19 21.90
CA GLY A 72 12.00 -0.21 21.98
C GLY A 72 12.06 0.69 20.74
N ALA A 73 13.20 1.34 20.55
CA ALA A 73 13.40 2.28 19.46
C ALA A 73 13.50 1.58 18.10
N PHE A 74 12.94 2.21 17.07
CA PHE A 74 13.08 1.77 15.68
C PHE A 74 14.47 2.09 15.14
N ALA A 75 15.02 1.19 14.33
CA ALA A 75 16.31 1.38 13.67
C ALA A 75 16.18 2.30 12.45
N THR A 76 15.02 2.31 11.79
CA THR A 76 14.77 3.14 10.61
C THR A 76 13.32 3.62 10.61
N THR A 77 13.13 4.89 10.24
CA THR A 77 11.82 5.48 10.00
C THR A 77 11.81 6.16 8.63
N THR A 78 10.94 5.69 7.73
CA THR A 78 10.74 6.28 6.40
C THR A 78 9.43 7.07 6.40
N ARG A 79 9.42 8.27 5.80
CA ARG A 79 8.23 9.13 5.70
C ARG A 79 8.07 9.69 4.29
N ASN A 80 6.85 9.77 3.81
CA ASN A 80 6.49 10.45 2.57
C ASN A 80 5.05 11.01 2.66
N GLY A 81 4.58 11.64 1.57
CA GLY A 81 3.26 12.29 1.56
C GLY A 81 2.05 11.37 1.69
N VAL A 82 2.23 10.05 1.64
CA VAL A 82 1.14 9.05 1.71
C VAL A 82 1.33 8.03 2.83
N GLY A 83 2.40 8.10 3.62
CA GLY A 83 2.63 7.08 4.63
C GLY A 83 3.93 7.21 5.40
N CYS A 84 4.03 6.37 6.43
CA CYS A 84 5.20 6.23 7.28
C CYS A 84 5.46 4.77 7.59
N GLN A 85 6.72 4.41 7.77
CA GLN A 85 7.14 3.05 8.09
C GLN A 85 8.23 3.13 9.15
N TRP A 86 7.99 2.45 10.27
CA TRP A 86 8.95 2.26 11.36
C TRP A 86 9.41 0.80 11.35
N GLU A 87 10.72 0.58 11.35
CA GLU A 87 11.34 -0.76 11.23
C GLU A 87 12.34 -0.98 12.36
N VAL A 88 12.20 -2.10 13.08
CA VAL A 88 13.19 -2.51 14.09
C VAL A 88 14.38 -3.18 13.43
N ALA A 89 14.15 -4.01 12.40
CA ALA A 89 15.22 -4.80 11.78
C ALA A 89 14.89 -5.27 10.35
N GLY A 90 15.26 -4.48 9.34
CA GLY A 90 15.11 -4.86 7.93
C GLY A 90 13.68 -5.18 7.49
N SER A 91 13.51 -5.53 6.21
CA SER A 91 12.19 -5.63 5.57
C SER A 91 11.27 -6.75 6.09
N ASN A 92 11.83 -7.73 6.81
CA ASN A 92 11.10 -8.88 7.36
C ASN A 92 11.04 -8.86 8.89
N GLY A 93 11.61 -7.82 9.52
CA GLY A 93 11.61 -7.67 10.96
C GLY A 93 10.32 -7.06 11.49
N PRO A 94 10.25 -6.87 12.82
CA PRO A 94 9.16 -6.14 13.44
C PRO A 94 9.04 -4.74 12.86
N SER A 95 7.83 -4.36 12.47
CA SER A 95 7.57 -3.10 11.81
C SER A 95 6.14 -2.61 12.04
N VAL A 96 5.98 -1.29 11.95
CA VAL A 96 4.70 -0.59 12.04
C VAL A 96 4.61 0.32 10.82
N SER A 97 3.49 0.30 10.10
CA SER A 97 3.30 1.15 8.93
C SER A 97 1.96 1.86 8.96
N PHE A 98 1.99 3.11 8.54
CA PHE A 98 0.82 3.94 8.26
C PHE A 98 0.75 4.19 6.75
N SER A 99 -0.43 4.01 6.17
CA SER A 99 -0.69 4.34 4.77
C SER A 99 -1.99 5.12 4.64
N TRP A 100 -1.98 6.17 3.81
CA TRP A 100 -3.13 6.98 3.46
C TRP A 100 -3.41 6.88 1.97
N TYR A 101 -4.56 6.30 1.65
CA TYR A 101 -4.99 6.05 0.28
C TYR A 101 -6.10 7.02 -0.10
N ARG A 102 -5.87 7.78 -1.17
CA ARG A 102 -6.82 8.78 -1.65
C ARG A 102 -7.50 8.35 -2.94
N GLY A 103 -8.81 8.52 -3.04
CA GLY A 103 -9.62 8.08 -4.18
C GLY A 103 -9.62 6.56 -4.39
N SER A 104 -9.43 5.80 -3.31
CA SER A 104 -9.44 4.35 -3.31
C SER A 104 -10.41 3.86 -2.23
N PRO A 105 -11.53 3.22 -2.57
CA PRO A 105 -12.44 2.70 -1.56
C PRO A 105 -11.79 1.53 -0.81
N ILE A 106 -12.01 1.50 0.51
CA ILE A 106 -11.45 0.50 1.43
C ILE A 106 -11.75 -0.97 1.04
N GLY A 107 -12.83 -1.19 0.27
CA GLY A 107 -13.30 -2.53 -0.10
C GLY A 107 -12.25 -3.39 -0.82
N ARG A 108 -11.35 -2.76 -1.59
CA ARG A 108 -10.25 -3.47 -2.27
C ARG A 108 -9.29 -4.12 -1.27
N GLU A 109 -8.87 -3.38 -0.24
CA GLU A 109 -7.92 -3.89 0.75
C GLU A 109 -8.56 -4.94 1.66
N ARG A 110 -9.83 -4.75 2.01
CA ARG A 110 -10.61 -5.76 2.72
C ARG A 110 -10.60 -7.09 1.94
N ALA A 111 -10.98 -7.05 0.66
CA ALA A 111 -11.00 -8.23 -0.18
C ALA A 111 -9.60 -8.86 -0.33
N GLY A 112 -8.55 -8.04 -0.39
CA GLY A 112 -7.17 -8.51 -0.36
C GLY A 112 -6.84 -9.32 0.90
N SER A 113 -7.31 -8.87 2.06
CA SER A 113 -7.13 -9.60 3.32
C SER A 113 -7.80 -10.98 3.30
N ASP A 114 -9.06 -11.03 2.85
CA ASP A 114 -9.81 -12.29 2.74
C ASP A 114 -9.12 -13.29 1.80
N LEU A 115 -8.63 -12.81 0.65
CA LEU A 115 -7.90 -13.63 -0.33
C LEU A 115 -6.59 -14.20 0.22
N LEU A 116 -5.93 -13.47 1.13
CA LEU A 116 -4.70 -13.91 1.78
C LEU A 116 -4.95 -14.84 3.00
N GLY A 117 -6.19 -15.30 3.19
CA GLY A 117 -6.55 -16.18 4.29
C GLY A 117 -6.55 -15.48 5.64
N ARG A 118 -6.76 -14.15 5.64
CA ARG A 118 -6.88 -13.31 6.83
C ARG A 118 -8.26 -12.66 6.83
N PRO A 119 -9.32 -13.40 7.26
CA PRO A 119 -10.69 -12.90 7.21
C PRO A 119 -10.81 -11.53 7.88
N ALA A 120 -11.45 -10.60 7.18
CA ALA A 120 -11.63 -9.24 7.65
C ALA A 120 -12.93 -9.10 8.45
N ASP A 121 -12.81 -8.69 9.71
CA ASP A 121 -13.92 -8.37 10.58
C ASP A 121 -14.29 -6.88 10.47
N ASP A 122 -15.58 -6.59 10.53
CA ASP A 122 -16.08 -5.21 10.54
C ASP A 122 -15.76 -4.51 11.86
N ILE A 123 -15.33 -3.25 11.77
CA ILE A 123 -15.09 -2.40 12.94
C ILE A 123 -15.61 -0.98 12.70
N THR A 124 -15.83 -0.27 13.80
CA THR A 124 -16.13 1.17 13.80
C THR A 124 -15.16 1.87 14.76
N ILE A 125 -14.50 2.94 14.31
CA ILE A 125 -13.66 3.81 15.15
C ILE A 125 -14.05 5.26 14.87
N GLY A 126 -14.36 6.03 15.92
CA GLY A 126 -14.76 7.43 15.78
C GLY A 126 -15.98 7.66 14.88
N GLY A 127 -16.87 6.67 14.75
CA GLY A 127 -18.03 6.72 13.85
C GLY A 127 -17.74 6.35 12.38
N HIS A 128 -16.48 6.04 12.06
CA HIS A 128 -16.07 5.62 10.73
C HIS A 128 -15.98 4.10 10.63
N GLN A 129 -16.55 3.55 9.55
CA GLN A 129 -16.51 2.11 9.27
C GLN A 129 -15.16 1.68 8.74
N GLY A 130 -14.79 0.44 9.02
CA GLY A 130 -13.57 -0.14 8.51
C GLY A 130 -13.49 -1.64 8.68
N PHE A 131 -12.26 -2.15 8.60
CA PHE A 131 -11.99 -3.56 8.82
C PHE A 131 -10.77 -3.76 9.70
N ILE A 132 -10.72 -4.93 10.35
CA ILE A 132 -9.53 -5.43 11.02
C ILE A 132 -9.30 -6.87 10.60
N ALA A 133 -8.05 -7.27 10.41
CA ALA A 133 -7.71 -8.62 10.03
C ALA A 133 -6.34 -9.03 10.57
N SER A 134 -6.24 -10.23 11.14
CA SER A 134 -5.03 -10.72 11.81
C SER A 134 -4.54 -12.05 11.24
N THR A 135 -3.24 -12.27 11.34
CA THR A 135 -2.61 -13.59 11.16
C THR A 135 -2.10 -14.08 12.50
N ALA A 136 -2.84 -14.99 13.14
CA ALA A 136 -2.39 -15.73 14.34
C ALA A 136 -1.69 -14.88 15.43
N GLY A 137 -2.08 -13.61 15.59
CA GLY A 137 -1.50 -12.68 16.57
C GLY A 137 -0.08 -12.18 16.24
N SER A 138 0.50 -12.47 15.08
CA SER A 138 1.82 -11.94 14.67
C SER A 138 1.73 -10.72 13.77
N LEU A 139 0.60 -10.55 13.08
CA LEU A 139 0.33 -9.44 12.18
C LEU A 139 -1.11 -8.96 12.34
N CYS A 140 -1.32 -7.65 12.23
CA CYS A 140 -2.65 -7.04 12.13
C CYS A 140 -2.66 -5.97 11.04
N GLU A 141 -3.75 -5.95 10.27
CA GLU A 141 -4.08 -4.89 9.33
C GLU A 141 -5.39 -4.26 9.80
N LEU A 142 -5.42 -2.92 9.88
CA LEU A 142 -6.60 -2.18 10.30
C LEU A 142 -6.79 -0.98 9.38
N GLY A 143 -7.90 -0.95 8.65
CA GLY A 143 -8.28 0.15 7.78
C GLY A 143 -9.53 0.87 8.28
N ILE A 144 -9.58 2.20 8.17
CA ILE A 144 -10.78 3.03 8.44
C ILE A 144 -11.09 3.91 7.24
N ALA A 145 -12.34 3.87 6.78
CA ALA A 145 -12.81 4.57 5.61
C ALA A 145 -13.24 6.02 5.88
N PHE A 146 -12.97 6.87 4.91
CA PHE A 146 -13.35 8.28 4.86
C PHE A 146 -13.90 8.62 3.47
N GLY A 147 -15.10 8.13 3.18
CA GLY A 147 -15.72 8.30 1.86
C GLY A 147 -14.88 7.64 0.77
N GLY A 148 -14.27 8.46 -0.07
CA GLY A 148 -13.36 8.04 -1.14
C GLY A 148 -11.97 7.59 -0.71
N ASP A 149 -11.58 7.91 0.52
CA ASP A 149 -10.24 7.69 1.05
C ASP A 149 -10.29 6.63 2.15
N PHE A 150 -9.15 6.08 2.52
CA PHE A 150 -8.99 5.37 3.79
C PHE A 150 -7.58 5.50 4.34
N VAL A 151 -7.46 5.32 5.64
CA VAL A 151 -6.17 5.18 6.32
C VAL A 151 -6.02 3.77 6.83
N HIS A 152 -4.78 3.33 6.93
CA HIS A 152 -4.45 1.95 7.20
C HIS A 152 -3.22 1.83 8.09
N TRP A 153 -3.32 0.99 9.12
CA TRP A 153 -2.22 0.60 9.99
C TRP A 153 -1.90 -0.88 9.79
N SER A 154 -0.64 -1.19 9.48
CA SER A 154 -0.09 -2.55 9.46
C SER A 154 0.90 -2.72 10.61
N ILE A 155 0.68 -3.72 11.46
CA ILE A 155 1.53 -4.03 12.60
C ILE A 155 2.01 -5.45 12.46
N THR A 156 3.33 -5.66 12.46
CA THR A 156 3.92 -7.00 12.43
C THR A 156 5.08 -7.10 13.41
N TYR A 157 5.13 -8.19 14.17
CA TYR A 157 6.31 -8.54 14.97
C TYR A 157 7.30 -9.43 14.19
N GLY A 158 7.02 -9.68 12.90
CA GLY A 158 7.83 -10.54 12.05
C GLY A 158 7.95 -11.94 12.65
N LEU A 159 9.19 -12.40 12.81
CA LEU A 159 9.52 -13.70 13.43
C LEU A 159 9.76 -13.59 14.95
N LEU A 160 9.68 -12.40 15.53
CA LEU A 160 9.85 -12.23 16.98
C LEU A 160 8.55 -12.51 17.72
N PRO A 161 8.61 -13.00 18.97
CA PRO A 161 7.44 -13.05 19.82
C PRO A 161 6.82 -11.64 19.98
N PRO A 162 5.50 -11.49 19.79
CA PRO A 162 4.84 -10.20 19.96
C PRO A 162 4.93 -9.74 21.42
N THR A 163 5.31 -8.47 21.63
CA THR A 163 5.34 -7.86 22.97
C THR A 163 4.01 -7.22 23.36
N ALA A 164 3.11 -7.05 22.38
CA ALA A 164 1.71 -6.70 22.54
C ALA A 164 0.90 -7.36 21.42
N ASP A 165 -0.42 -7.48 21.58
CA ASP A 165 -1.28 -7.92 20.48
C ASP A 165 -1.22 -6.89 19.34
N PRO A 166 -0.81 -7.26 18.11
CA PRO A 166 -0.67 -6.30 17.01
C PRO A 166 -1.99 -5.60 16.66
N CYS A 167 -3.14 -6.24 16.90
CA CYS A 167 -4.43 -5.59 16.67
C CYS A 167 -4.81 -4.58 17.74
N THR A 168 -4.39 -4.79 18.98
CA THR A 168 -4.48 -3.78 20.04
C THR A 168 -3.62 -2.57 19.69
N VAL A 169 -2.37 -2.78 19.25
CA VAL A 169 -1.49 -1.69 18.77
C VAL A 169 -2.12 -0.92 17.61
N ALA A 170 -2.66 -1.63 16.60
CA ALA A 170 -3.29 -1.00 15.44
C ALA A 170 -4.50 -0.14 15.85
N ARG A 171 -5.33 -0.59 16.79
CA ARG A 171 -6.48 0.18 17.31
C ARG A 171 -6.04 1.44 18.03
N ASP A 172 -5.06 1.34 18.92
CA ASP A 172 -4.56 2.47 19.71
C ASP A 172 -4.00 3.60 18.84
N LEU A 173 -3.33 3.24 17.74
CA LEU A 173 -2.80 4.18 16.76
C LEU A 173 -3.91 4.73 15.87
N MET A 174 -4.83 3.89 15.41
CA MET A 174 -5.97 4.32 14.59
C MET A 174 -6.89 5.30 15.32
N GLU A 175 -7.17 5.09 16.61
CA GLU A 175 -7.97 6.02 17.42
C GLU A 175 -7.34 7.42 17.49
N LYS A 176 -6.01 7.50 17.59
CA LYS A 176 -5.28 8.78 17.52
C LYS A 176 -5.40 9.40 16.13
N THR A 177 -5.20 8.61 15.08
CA THR A 177 -5.34 9.09 13.69
C THR A 177 -6.74 9.64 13.43
N VAL A 178 -7.79 8.88 13.75
CA VAL A 178 -9.18 9.28 13.52
C VAL A 178 -9.56 10.52 14.33
N SER A 179 -9.16 10.60 15.60
CA SER A 179 -9.47 11.76 16.45
C SER A 179 -8.73 13.06 16.05
N ARG A 180 -7.72 12.97 15.17
CA ARG A 180 -6.88 14.08 14.73
C ARG A 180 -7.01 14.39 13.24
N ALA A 181 -8.02 13.82 12.58
CA ALA A 181 -8.38 14.14 11.20
C ALA A 181 -8.88 15.60 11.07
N GLN A 182 -8.56 16.27 9.97
CA GLN A 182 -8.88 17.69 9.72
C GLN A 182 -9.80 17.91 8.53
#